data_AF-A0A0G4NMG1-F1
#
_entry.id   AF-A0A0G4NMG1-F1
#
_cell.length_a   1.000
_cell.length_b   1.000
_cell.length_c   1.000
_cell.angle_alpha   90.00
_cell.angle_beta   90.00
_cell.angle_gamma   90.00
#
_symmetry.space_group_name_H-M   'P 1'
#
loop_
_entity.id
_entity.type
_entity.pdbx_description
1 polymer ?
#
loop_
_entity_poly.entity_id
_entity_poly.type
_entity_poly.pdbx_seq_one_letter_code
_entity_poly.pdbx_strand_id
1 'polypeptide(L)'
;MASRLIPRIRSAQPNFLTITRFQHNMASFAAPRKYEWLVVVPDKPNTLAKRLEVRPTHFKNLQDKLDAGIFKMGGALLDEVPADDEPSSLKFNGSTLVCLAESSEEIMGWLEKDVYAEAGVWDLEKVQLWPFKCAFRHPVEQ
;
A
#
# COMPACT_ATOMS: atom_id res chain seq x y z
N MET A 1 23.36 63.25 70.10
CA MET A 1 23.19 61.81 70.35
C MET A 1 23.21 61.07 69.01
N ALA A 2 24.05 60.02 68.92
CA ALA A 2 24.20 58.94 67.93
C ALA A 2 23.72 59.18 66.48
N SER A 3 24.59 59.32 65.48
CA SER A 3 25.36 58.26 64.79
C SER A 3 24.57 56.99 64.46
N ARG A 4 24.42 56.71 63.15
CA ARG A 4 24.70 55.39 62.55
C ARG A 4 24.56 55.45 61.02
N LEU A 5 25.71 55.33 60.35
CA LEU A 5 25.83 54.96 58.94
C LEU A 5 25.29 53.53 58.74
N ILE A 6 24.48 53.32 57.71
CA ILE A 6 24.01 51.99 57.29
C ILE A 6 24.84 51.56 56.06
N PRO A 7 25.38 50.33 56.02
CA PRO A 7 26.24 49.88 54.93
C PRO A 7 25.43 49.49 53.69
N ARG A 8 26.03 49.75 52.53
CA ARG A 8 25.55 49.40 51.19
C ARG A 8 25.64 47.88 50.98
N ILE A 9 24.49 47.20 50.96
CA ILE A 9 24.39 45.77 50.64
C ILE A 9 24.63 45.60 49.12
N ARG A 10 25.67 44.86 48.75
CA ARG A 10 25.87 44.39 47.36
C ARG A 10 24.90 43.25 47.09
N SER A 11 23.96 43.44 46.17
CA SER A 11 23.13 42.36 45.65
C SER A 11 23.98 41.41 44.79
N ALA A 12 24.14 40.17 45.23
CA ALA A 12 24.65 39.09 44.40
C ALA A 12 23.64 38.78 43.29
N GLN A 13 24.07 38.85 42.03
CA GLN A 13 23.29 38.39 40.88
C GLN A 13 23.30 36.85 40.87
N PRO A 14 22.16 36.17 40.70
CA PRO A 14 22.16 34.72 40.54
C PRO A 14 22.65 34.35 39.13
N ASN A 15 23.65 33.47 39.07
CA ASN A 15 24.02 32.74 37.86
C ASN A 15 22.84 31.86 37.44
N PHE A 16 22.07 32.32 36.46
CA PHE A 16 21.16 31.45 35.74
C PHE A 16 21.99 30.59 34.80
N LEU A 17 22.15 29.31 35.16
CA LEU A 17 22.59 28.26 34.25
C LEU A 17 21.65 28.28 33.04
N THR A 18 22.22 28.55 31.86
CA THR A 18 21.55 28.45 30.58
C THR A 18 21.06 27.01 30.42
N ILE A 19 19.77 26.78 30.65
CA ILE A 19 19.11 25.55 30.19
C ILE A 19 19.11 25.64 28.67
N THR A 20 20.05 24.96 28.03
CA THR A 20 20.01 24.70 26.60
C THR A 20 18.74 23.91 26.32
N ARG A 21 17.67 24.61 25.91
CA ARG A 21 16.48 23.98 25.34
C ARG A 21 16.96 23.26 24.08
N PHE A 22 17.17 21.94 24.16
CA PHE A 22 17.17 21.10 22.97
C PHE A 22 15.75 21.22 22.39
N GLN A 23 15.59 22.14 21.43
CA GLN A 23 14.48 22.10 20.50
C GLN A 23 14.62 20.79 19.73
N HIS A 24 13.97 19.74 20.25
CA HIS A 24 13.70 18.55 19.48
C HIS A 24 12.80 19.03 18.34
N ASN A 25 13.42 19.19 17.17
CA ASN A 25 12.74 19.47 15.94
C ASN A 25 11.85 18.25 15.66
N MET A 26 10.58 18.33 16.04
CA MET A 26 9.57 17.33 15.70
C MET A 26 9.36 17.43 14.19
N ALA A 27 10.19 16.74 13.42
CA ALA A 27 9.89 16.49 12.03
C ALA A 27 8.56 15.74 12.00
N SER A 28 7.48 16.41 11.56
CA SER A 28 6.25 15.70 11.26
C SER A 28 6.57 14.75 10.12
N PHE A 29 6.65 13.45 10.40
CA PHE A 29 6.67 12.45 9.36
C PHE A 29 5.30 12.53 8.67
N ALA A 30 5.26 13.21 7.53
CA ALA A 30 4.11 13.14 6.65
C ALA A 30 3.86 11.66 6.33
N ALA A 31 2.58 11.25 6.30
CA ALA A 31 2.23 9.89 5.94
C ALA A 31 2.90 9.52 4.60
N PRO A 32 3.40 8.27 4.44
CA PRO A 32 4.09 7.88 3.23
C PRO A 32 3.18 8.09 2.01
N ARG A 33 3.75 8.61 0.93
CA ARG A 33 2.98 8.87 -0.29
C ARG A 33 2.74 7.56 -1.03
N LYS A 34 1.47 7.30 -1.36
CA LYS A 34 1.07 6.19 -2.23
C LYS A 34 1.28 6.52 -3.71
N TYR A 35 1.70 5.53 -4.49
CA TYR A 35 1.84 5.59 -5.94
C TYR A 35 1.00 4.49 -6.59
N GLU A 36 0.67 4.65 -7.88
CA GLU A 36 0.06 3.56 -8.63
C GLU A 36 1.11 2.50 -8.97
N TRP A 37 0.68 1.24 -8.99
CA TRP A 37 1.49 0.09 -9.35
C TRP A 37 0.75 -0.77 -10.37
N LEU A 38 1.47 -1.23 -11.40
CA LEU A 38 1.03 -2.33 -12.24
C LEU A 38 1.50 -3.63 -11.60
N VAL A 39 0.56 -4.55 -11.42
CA VAL A 39 0.79 -5.85 -10.77
C VAL A 39 0.38 -6.92 -11.76
N VAL A 40 1.29 -7.86 -12.06
CA VAL A 40 0.98 -9.06 -12.85
C VAL A 40 1.32 -10.28 -12.01
N VAL A 41 0.33 -11.15 -11.83
CA VAL A 41 0.42 -12.36 -11.01
C VAL A 41 0.12 -13.57 -11.90
N PRO A 42 1.13 -14.37 -12.28
CA PRO A 42 0.89 -15.58 -13.06
C PRO A 42 0.12 -16.63 -12.27
N ASP A 43 -0.64 -17.46 -12.96
CA ASP A 43 -1.18 -18.69 -12.40
C ASP A 43 -0.13 -19.81 -12.46
N LYS A 44 -0.19 -20.75 -11.52
CA LYS A 44 0.50 -22.03 -11.61
C LYS A 44 -0.18 -22.92 -12.65
N PRO A 45 0.56 -23.83 -13.30
CA PRO A 45 -0.02 -24.76 -14.28
C PRO A 45 -1.09 -25.66 -13.65
N ASN A 46 -2.09 -26.05 -14.44
CA ASN A 46 -3.16 -26.99 -14.06
C ASN A 46 -4.03 -26.53 -12.88
N THR A 47 -4.24 -25.23 -12.70
CA THR A 47 -5.02 -24.67 -11.58
C THR A 47 -6.41 -24.16 -11.95
N LEU A 48 -6.85 -24.30 -13.21
CA LEU A 48 -8.13 -23.78 -13.71
C LEU A 48 -9.32 -24.16 -12.82
N ALA A 49 -9.46 -25.45 -12.49
CA ALA A 49 -10.57 -25.93 -11.66
C ALA A 49 -10.60 -25.21 -10.29
N LYS A 50 -9.43 -25.05 -9.66
CA LYS A 50 -9.33 -24.38 -8.37
C LYS A 50 -9.58 -22.89 -8.47
N ARG A 51 -9.11 -22.26 -9.55
CA ARG A 51 -9.40 -20.85 -9.86
C ARG A 51 -10.90 -20.61 -9.95
N LEU A 52 -11.61 -21.42 -10.74
CA LEU A 52 -13.06 -21.27 -10.90
C LEU A 52 -13.82 -21.52 -9.59
N GLU A 53 -13.40 -22.52 -8.80
CA GLU A 53 -13.99 -22.82 -7.49
C GLU A 53 -13.94 -21.61 -6.54
N VAL A 54 -12.79 -20.94 -6.44
CA VAL A 54 -12.59 -19.86 -5.46
C VAL A 54 -12.83 -18.45 -6.00
N ARG A 55 -13.03 -18.29 -7.32
CA ARG A 55 -13.25 -17.00 -7.99
C ARG A 55 -14.36 -16.15 -7.37
N PRO A 56 -15.54 -16.69 -6.98
CA PRO A 56 -16.56 -15.88 -6.33
C PRO A 56 -16.08 -15.27 -5.00
N THR A 57 -15.34 -16.05 -4.21
CA THR A 57 -14.76 -15.59 -2.94
C THR A 57 -13.67 -14.55 -3.18
N HIS A 58 -12.83 -14.75 -4.22
CA HIS A 58 -11.82 -13.77 -4.61
C HIS A 58 -12.47 -12.40 -4.85
N PHE A 59 -13.47 -12.31 -5.74
CA PHE A 59 -14.15 -11.03 -6.03
C PHE A 59 -14.82 -10.41 -4.80
N LYS A 60 -15.46 -11.22 -3.95
CA LYS A 60 -16.05 -10.73 -2.70
C LYS A 60 -15.01 -10.07 -1.80
N ASN A 61 -13.81 -10.65 -1.70
CA ASN A 61 -12.73 -10.13 -0.85
C ASN A 61 -12.07 -8.85 -1.42
N LEU A 62 -12.27 -8.54 -2.70
CA LEU A 62 -11.76 -7.30 -3.29
C LEU A 62 -12.59 -6.06 -2.90
N GLN A 63 -13.84 -6.24 -2.44
CA GLN A 63 -14.81 -5.16 -2.29
C GLN A 63 -14.31 -4.02 -1.41
N ASP A 64 -13.70 -4.33 -0.25
CA ASP A 64 -13.16 -3.31 0.65
C ASP A 64 -12.10 -2.42 -0.03
N LYS A 65 -11.26 -3.02 -0.89
CA LYS A 65 -10.21 -2.28 -1.62
C LYS A 65 -10.75 -1.52 -2.82
N LEU A 66 -11.84 -2.01 -3.44
CA LEU A 66 -12.57 -1.29 -4.47
C LEU A 66 -13.27 -0.07 -3.88
N ASP A 67 -13.99 -0.24 -2.78
CA ASP A 67 -14.72 0.83 -2.08
C ASP A 67 -13.79 1.89 -1.51
N ALA A 68 -12.63 1.48 -0.97
CA ALA A 68 -11.58 2.40 -0.53
C ALA A 68 -10.85 3.10 -1.69
N GLY A 69 -11.16 2.75 -2.95
CA GLY A 69 -10.49 3.28 -4.13
C GLY A 69 -9.01 2.91 -4.20
N ILE A 70 -8.57 1.85 -3.52
CA ILE A 70 -7.19 1.35 -3.56
C ILE A 70 -6.96 0.67 -4.90
N PHE A 71 -7.90 -0.15 -5.35
CA PHE A 71 -7.84 -0.83 -6.65
C PHE A 71 -8.49 0.04 -7.74
N LYS A 72 -7.78 0.21 -8.85
CA LYS A 72 -8.15 1.13 -9.93
C LYS A 72 -8.59 0.40 -11.21
N MET A 73 -8.02 -0.77 -11.46
CA MET A 73 -8.36 -1.69 -12.54
C MET A 73 -7.93 -3.09 -12.11
N GLY A 74 -8.66 -4.13 -12.51
CA GLY A 74 -8.29 -5.51 -12.30
C GLY A 74 -8.88 -6.40 -13.39
N GLY A 75 -8.23 -7.52 -13.69
CA GLY A 75 -8.68 -8.45 -14.72
C GLY A 75 -7.87 -9.73 -14.77
N ALA A 76 -8.34 -10.68 -15.57
CA ALA A 76 -7.61 -11.89 -15.89
C ALA A 76 -6.55 -11.61 -16.96
N LEU A 77 -5.37 -12.22 -16.80
CA LEU A 77 -4.43 -12.39 -17.90
C LEU A 77 -4.81 -13.67 -18.64
N LEU A 78 -5.02 -13.59 -19.95
CA LEU A 78 -5.41 -14.71 -20.80
C LEU A 78 -4.31 -15.01 -21.83
N ASP A 79 -4.13 -16.29 -22.14
CA ASP A 79 -3.18 -16.74 -23.18
C ASP A 79 -3.66 -16.45 -24.61
N GLU A 80 -4.97 -16.32 -24.78
CA GLU A 80 -5.58 -16.02 -26.08
C GLU A 80 -6.76 -15.07 -25.94
N VAL A 81 -7.15 -14.49 -27.08
CA VAL A 81 -8.38 -13.69 -27.16
C VAL A 81 -9.57 -14.61 -26.92
N PRO A 82 -10.44 -14.31 -25.95
CA PRO A 82 -11.57 -15.17 -25.64
C PRO A 82 -12.64 -15.09 -26.74
N ALA A 83 -13.36 -16.20 -26.94
CA ALA A 83 -14.49 -16.25 -27.87
C ALA A 83 -15.79 -15.70 -27.26
N ASP A 84 -15.91 -15.79 -25.93
CA ASP A 84 -17.03 -15.33 -25.11
C ASP A 84 -16.52 -15.00 -23.69
N ASP A 85 -17.41 -14.49 -22.84
CA ASP A 85 -17.08 -14.11 -21.46
C ASP A 85 -17.28 -15.24 -20.43
N GLU A 86 -17.59 -16.47 -20.88
CA GLU A 86 -17.85 -17.59 -19.97
C GLU A 86 -16.58 -18.00 -19.24
N PRO A 87 -16.49 -17.91 -17.90
CA PRO A 87 -15.22 -18.15 -17.19
C PRO A 87 -14.59 -19.52 -17.47
N SER A 88 -15.40 -20.55 -17.74
CA SER A 88 -14.90 -21.89 -18.06
C SER A 88 -14.27 -22.03 -19.44
N SER A 89 -14.54 -21.11 -20.38
CA SER A 89 -13.96 -21.10 -21.72
C SER A 89 -12.61 -20.35 -21.76
N LEU A 90 -12.36 -19.48 -20.78
CA LEU A 90 -11.19 -18.61 -20.75
C LEU A 90 -9.89 -19.38 -20.48
N LYS A 91 -8.87 -19.14 -21.30
CA LYS A 91 -7.50 -19.65 -21.08
C LYS A 91 -6.71 -18.74 -20.16
N PHE A 92 -6.92 -18.92 -18.86
CA PHE A 92 -6.23 -18.14 -17.83
C PHE A 92 -4.72 -18.41 -17.78
N ASN A 93 -3.94 -17.33 -17.70
CA ASN A 93 -2.50 -17.33 -17.42
C ASN A 93 -2.15 -16.53 -16.16
N GLY A 94 -3.12 -15.84 -15.58
CA GLY A 94 -2.86 -15.04 -14.38
C GLY A 94 -3.92 -14.00 -14.10
N SER A 95 -3.53 -13.01 -13.31
CA SER A 95 -4.31 -11.83 -12.98
C SER A 95 -3.45 -10.59 -13.14
N THR A 96 -4.09 -9.48 -13.44
CA THR A 96 -3.45 -8.16 -13.46
C THR A 96 -4.30 -7.18 -12.68
N LEU A 97 -3.65 -6.23 -12.01
CA LEU A 97 -4.34 -5.10 -11.43
C LEU A 97 -3.47 -3.84 -11.42
N VAL A 98 -4.14 -2.69 -11.33
CA VAL A 98 -3.53 -1.42 -10.96
C VAL A 98 -4.05 -0.99 -9.60
N CYS A 99 -3.13 -0.73 -8.66
CA CYS A 99 -3.48 -0.36 -7.28
C CYS A 99 -2.64 0.81 -6.74
N LEU A 100 -3.10 1.43 -5.66
CA LEU A 100 -2.37 2.43 -4.88
C LEU A 100 -1.70 1.78 -3.66
N ALA A 101 -0.38 1.85 -3.57
CA ALA A 101 0.39 1.32 -2.44
C ALA A 101 1.60 2.20 -2.12
N GLU A 102 2.08 2.11 -0.88
CA GLU A 102 3.30 2.76 -0.41
C GLU A 102 4.55 2.00 -0.87
N SER A 103 4.46 0.68 -0.99
CA SER A 103 5.58 -0.18 -1.39
C SER A 103 5.15 -1.51 -2.02
N SER A 104 6.11 -2.22 -2.62
CA SER A 104 5.93 -3.58 -3.13
C SER A 104 5.54 -4.58 -2.04
N GLU A 105 6.05 -4.41 -0.83
CA GLU A 105 5.81 -5.32 0.30
C GLU A 105 4.35 -5.23 0.78
N GLU A 106 3.76 -4.03 0.75
CA GLU A 106 2.33 -3.85 1.03
C GLU A 106 1.47 -4.64 0.03
N ILE A 107 1.84 -4.59 -1.26
CA ILE A 107 1.14 -5.32 -2.32
C ILE A 107 1.31 -6.83 -2.14
N MET A 108 2.54 -7.31 -1.93
CA MET A 108 2.79 -8.74 -1.69
C MET A 108 2.00 -9.26 -0.48
N GLY A 109 1.93 -8.48 0.61
CA GLY A 109 1.12 -8.85 1.78
C GLY A 109 -0.39 -8.90 1.52
N TRP A 110 -0.90 -8.25 0.47
CA TRP A 110 -2.27 -8.44 -0.01
C TRP A 110 -2.38 -9.70 -0.87
N LEU A 111 -1.45 -9.91 -1.80
CA LEU A 111 -1.46 -11.07 -2.70
C LEU A 111 -1.35 -12.40 -1.93
N GLU A 112 -0.49 -12.47 -0.92
CA GLU A 112 -0.31 -13.65 -0.06
C GLU A 112 -1.58 -14.07 0.70
N LYS A 113 -2.46 -13.11 0.99
CA LYS A 113 -3.73 -13.32 1.72
C LYS A 113 -4.92 -13.49 0.80
N ASP A 114 -4.71 -13.41 -0.51
CA ASP A 114 -5.78 -13.63 -1.48
C ASP A 114 -6.10 -15.13 -1.56
N VAL A 115 -7.39 -15.47 -1.72
CA VAL A 115 -7.82 -16.86 -1.84
C VAL A 115 -7.21 -17.57 -3.05
N TYR A 116 -6.84 -16.84 -4.11
CA TYR A 116 -6.07 -17.43 -5.21
C TYR A 116 -4.66 -17.85 -4.79
N ALA A 117 -4.00 -17.13 -3.89
CA ALA A 117 -2.72 -17.56 -3.34
C ALA A 117 -2.91 -18.74 -2.38
N GLU A 118 -3.85 -18.63 -1.43
CA GLU A 118 -4.13 -19.67 -0.43
C GLU A 118 -4.55 -21.00 -1.07
N ALA A 119 -5.33 -20.94 -2.15
CA ALA A 119 -5.76 -22.11 -2.90
C ALA A 119 -4.67 -22.68 -3.85
N GLY A 120 -3.50 -22.04 -3.92
CA GLY A 120 -2.39 -22.46 -4.77
C GLY A 120 -2.58 -22.16 -6.25
N VAL A 121 -3.47 -21.23 -6.61
CA VAL A 121 -3.69 -20.78 -7.99
C VAL A 121 -2.56 -19.85 -8.43
N TRP A 122 -2.25 -18.81 -7.66
CA TRP A 122 -1.21 -17.85 -8.01
C TRP A 122 0.21 -18.36 -7.77
N ASP A 123 1.11 -18.03 -8.70
CA ASP A 123 2.55 -18.25 -8.60
C ASP A 123 3.23 -17.00 -8.05
N LEU A 124 3.23 -16.86 -6.72
CA LEU A 124 3.78 -15.67 -6.04
C LEU A 124 5.28 -15.46 -6.29
N GLU A 125 6.02 -16.51 -6.64
CA GLU A 125 7.46 -16.42 -6.95
C GLU A 125 7.71 -15.70 -8.29
N LYS A 126 6.70 -15.61 -9.16
CA LYS A 126 6.77 -14.99 -10.49
C LYS A 126 5.99 -13.69 -10.59
N VAL A 127 5.55 -13.13 -9.47
CA VAL A 127 4.86 -11.83 -9.44
C VAL A 127 5.79 -10.75 -9.99
N GLN A 128 5.22 -9.88 -10.81
CA GLN A 128 5.91 -8.70 -11.32
C GLN A 128 5.19 -7.44 -10.83
N LEU A 129 5.96 -6.52 -10.26
CA LEU A 129 5.49 -5.27 -9.66
C LEU A 129 6.25 -4.10 -10.25
N TRP A 130 5.54 -3.14 -10.83
CA TRP A 130 6.15 -1.94 -11.38
C TRP A 130 5.45 -0.68 -10.86
N PRO A 131 6.18 0.33 -10.38
CA PRO A 131 5.63 1.66 -10.22
C PRO A 131 5.06 2.13 -11.56
N PHE A 132 3.82 2.59 -11.54
CA PHE A 132 3.06 2.90 -12.73
C PHE A 132 2.56 4.35 -12.67
N LYS A 133 2.56 5.03 -13.83
CA LYS A 133 1.97 6.35 -13.98
C LYS A 133 0.97 6.29 -15.11
N CYS A 134 -0.31 6.18 -14.75
CA CYS A 134 -1.40 6.16 -15.71
C CYS A 134 -1.48 7.50 -16.47
N ALA A 135 -1.42 7.45 -17.80
CA ALA A 135 -1.59 8.63 -18.65
C ALA A 135 -3.08 8.90 -18.96
N PHE A 136 -3.86 7.84 -19.17
CA PHE A 136 -5.30 7.89 -19.44
C PHE A 136 -5.96 6.60 -18.95
N ARG A 137 -7.24 6.69 -18.56
CA ARG A 137 -8.07 5.54 -18.18
C ARG A 137 -9.50 5.81 -18.65
N HIS A 138 -9.93 5.02 -19.63
CA HIS A 138 -11.31 5.02 -20.11
C HIS A 138 -11.90 3.62 -19.85
N PRO A 139 -13.15 3.53 -19.36
CA PRO A 139 -13.81 2.23 -19.24
C PRO A 139 -14.00 1.63 -20.64
N VAL A 140 -13.94 0.30 -20.71
CA VAL A 140 -14.46 -0.44 -21.87
C VAL A 140 -15.96 -0.56 -21.68
N GLU A 141 -16.74 -0.20 -22.70
CA GLU A 141 -18.16 -0.54 -22.73
C GLU A 141 -18.24 -2.07 -22.90
N GLN A 142 -18.71 -2.76 -21.86
CA GLN A 142 -18.95 -4.20 -21.84
C GLN A 142 -20.37 -4.50 -22.30
#